data_AF-A0A511MYX3-F1
#
_entry.id   AF-A0A511MYX3-F1
#
_cell.length_a   1.000
_cell.length_b   1.000
_cell.length_c   1.000
_cell.angle_alpha   90.00
_cell.angle_beta   90.00
_cell.angle_gamma   90.00
#
_symmetry.space_group_name_H-M   'P 1'
#
loop_
_entity.id
_entity.type
_entity.pdbx_description
1 polymer ?
#
loop_
_entity_poly.entity_id
_entity_poly.type
_entity_poly.pdbx_seq_one_letter_code
_entity_poly.pdbx_strand_id
1 'polypeptide(L)'
;MKQNSNVQPDSLDENLRDFILVIISGGGVETLRVRDIDRVVSGPSSEISYVYLRRENSGVLKLVVILEAARAFEKRCQNLLAALQAHNSDLINKFFAPPMVG
;
A
#
# COMPACT_ATOMS: atom_id res chain seq x y z
N MET A 1 5.41 39.78 36.06
CA MET A 1 4.75 39.04 34.98
C MET A 1 5.70 37.96 34.50
N LYS A 2 5.46 36.69 34.85
CA LYS A 2 6.22 35.55 34.34
C LYS A 2 5.22 34.65 33.63
N GLN A 3 5.28 34.59 32.30
CA GLN A 3 4.60 33.55 31.53
C GLN A 3 5.64 32.48 31.20
N ASN A 4 5.60 31.38 31.95
CA ASN A 4 6.27 30.14 31.58
C ASN A 4 5.37 29.45 30.54
N SER A 5 5.66 29.66 29.26
CA SER A 5 5.10 28.85 28.20
C SER A 5 6.01 27.64 28.00
N ASN A 6 5.96 26.70 28.94
CA ASN A 6 6.59 25.40 28.80
C ASN A 6 5.70 24.53 27.90
N VAL A 7 5.63 24.88 26.62
CA VAL A 7 5.07 23.99 25.60
C VAL A 7 6.20 23.06 25.21
N GLN A 8 6.34 21.97 25.96
CA GLN A 8 7.02 20.80 25.44
C GLN A 8 6.28 20.43 24.15
N PRO A 9 6.97 20.34 22.99
CA PRO A 9 6.34 19.68 21.85
C PRO A 9 6.01 18.27 22.32
N ASP A 10 4.73 17.91 22.25
CA ASP A 10 4.31 16.51 22.26
C ASP A 10 5.26 15.79 21.31
N SER A 11 6.11 14.94 21.88
CA SER A 11 6.92 14.04 21.09
C SER A 11 5.93 13.10 20.43
N LEU A 12 5.51 13.47 19.22
CA LEU A 12 4.85 12.58 18.30
C LEU A 12 5.79 11.39 18.14
N ASP A 13 5.50 10.33 18.88
CA ASP A 13 6.23 9.08 18.89
C ASP A 13 6.77 8.75 17.49
N GLU A 14 8.10 8.71 17.36
CA GLU A 14 8.81 8.38 16.12
C GLU A 14 8.48 6.97 15.57
N ASN A 15 7.56 6.23 16.20
CA ASN A 15 7.12 4.88 15.85
C ASN A 15 5.87 4.82 14.94
N LEU A 16 5.30 5.95 14.50
CA LEU A 16 4.06 5.95 13.72
C LEU A 16 4.20 5.54 12.23
N ARG A 17 5.40 5.24 11.74
CA ARG A 17 5.65 4.83 10.33
C ARG A 17 5.93 3.35 10.13
N ASP A 18 5.67 2.53 11.14
CA ASP A 18 6.07 1.13 11.13
C ASP A 18 5.10 0.17 10.44
N PHE A 19 4.06 0.69 9.81
CA PHE A 19 3.00 -0.11 9.21
C PHE A 19 2.77 0.27 7.75
N ILE A 20 2.56 -0.73 6.90
CA ILE A 20 2.13 -0.56 5.50
C ILE A 20 0.81 -1.30 5.27
N LEU A 21 -0.07 -0.71 4.47
CA LEU A 21 -1.28 -1.37 3.98
C LEU A 21 -0.93 -2.12 2.69
N VAL A 22 -1.37 -3.37 2.59
CA VAL A 22 -1.20 -4.20 1.41
C VAL A 22 -2.52 -4.80 0.99
N ILE A 23 -2.73 -4.93 -0.32
CA ILE A 23 -3.84 -5.68 -0.88
C ILE A 23 -3.36 -7.10 -1.13
N ILE A 24 -3.96 -8.07 -0.45
CA ILE A 24 -3.61 -9.48 -0.58
C ILE A 24 -4.34 -10.13 -1.75
N SER A 25 -3.89 -11.33 -2.16
CA SER A 25 -4.43 -12.03 -3.33
C SER A 25 -5.93 -12.31 -3.31
N GLY A 26 -6.54 -12.39 -2.12
CA GLY A 26 -7.99 -12.54 -1.96
C GLY A 26 -8.80 -11.24 -2.08
N GLY A 27 -8.18 -10.12 -2.44
CA GLY A 27 -8.82 -8.80 -2.51
C GLY A 27 -9.04 -8.11 -1.16
N GLY A 28 -8.62 -8.74 -0.06
CA GLY A 28 -8.63 -8.16 1.27
C GLY A 28 -7.51 -7.13 1.48
N VAL A 29 -7.66 -6.28 2.49
CA VAL A 29 -6.63 -5.33 2.92
C VAL A 29 -6.00 -5.85 4.22
N GLU A 30 -4.68 -5.96 4.26
CA GLU A 30 -3.91 -6.35 5.45
C GLU A 30 -2.93 -5.23 5.81
N THR A 31 -2.68 -5.03 7.10
CA THR A 31 -1.64 -4.12 7.59
C THR A 31 -0.42 -4.93 8.00
N LEU A 32 0.73 -4.67 7.38
CA LEU A 32 2.00 -5.32 7.71
C LEU A 32 2.89 -4.37 8.49
N ARG A 33 3.68 -4.90 9.43
CA ARG A 33 4.76 -4.13 10.07
C ARG A 33 6.00 -4.14 9.18
N VAL A 34 6.61 -2.97 8.96
CA VAL A 34 7.82 -2.82 8.14
C VAL A 34 8.98 -3.60 8.73
N ARG A 35 9.15 -3.57 10.06
CA ARG A 35 10.19 -4.33 10.77
C ARG A 35 10.09 -5.85 10.62
N ASP A 36 8.90 -6.35 10.27
CA ASP A 36 8.68 -7.78 10.06
C ASP A 36 9.00 -8.20 8.62
N ILE A 37 9.24 -7.24 7.72
CA ILE A 37 9.62 -7.51 6.33
C ILE A 37 11.08 -7.94 6.28
N ASP A 38 11.29 -9.23 5.99
CA ASP A 38 12.61 -9.80 5.80
C ASP A 38 13.17 -9.41 4.42
N ARG A 39 12.34 -9.58 3.39
CA ARG A 39 12.69 -9.22 2.01
C ARG A 39 11.47 -9.00 1.12
N VAL A 40 11.65 -8.18 0.10
CA VAL A 40 10.70 -7.98 -1.00
C VAL A 40 11.34 -8.46 -2.29
N VAL A 41 10.63 -9.30 -3.04
CA VAL A 41 11.09 -9.87 -4.31
C VAL A 41 10.07 -9.54 -5.39
N SER A 42 10.55 -9.18 -6.59
CA SER A 42 9.69 -8.98 -7.75
C SER A 42 8.93 -10.28 -8.05
N GLY A 43 7.61 -10.16 -8.24
CA GLY A 43 6.77 -11.26 -8.70
C GLY A 43 6.94 -11.52 -10.20
N PRO A 44 6.12 -12.42 -10.76
CA PRO A 44 6.17 -12.79 -12.18
C PRO A 44 5.75 -11.66 -13.14
N SER A 45 5.15 -10.58 -12.62
CA SER A 45 4.83 -9.36 -13.38
C SER A 45 5.27 -8.12 -12.62
N SER A 46 5.36 -6.98 -13.32
CA SER A 46 5.70 -5.67 -12.73
C SER A 46 4.71 -5.18 -11.67
N GLU A 47 3.54 -5.80 -11.61
CA GLU A 47 2.45 -5.42 -10.71
C GLU A 47 2.45 -6.28 -9.44
N ILE A 48 3.11 -7.45 -9.48
CA ILE A 48 3.13 -8.39 -8.38
C ILE A 48 4.44 -8.25 -7.60
N SER A 49 4.35 -8.16 -6.28
CA SER A 49 5.49 -8.23 -5.37
C SER A 49 5.27 -9.32 -4.32
N TYR A 50 6.32 -10.09 -4.05
CA TYR A 50 6.35 -11.11 -3.01
C TYR A 50 7.05 -10.53 -1.78
N VAL A 51 6.30 -10.40 -0.69
CA VAL A 51 6.82 -9.90 0.59
C VAL A 51 6.94 -11.08 1.55
N TYR A 52 8.16 -11.34 2.00
CA TYR A 52 8.44 -12.36 3.01
C TYR A 52 8.49 -11.69 4.38
N LEU A 53 7.59 -12.12 5.26
CA LEU A 53 7.47 -11.61 6.62
C LEU A 53 8.05 -12.62 7.60
N ARG A 54 8.89 -12.16 8.52
CA ARG A 54 9.37 -12.96 9.64
C ARG A 54 8.26 -13.05 10.69
N ARG A 55 7.75 -14.26 10.96
CA ARG A 55 6.83 -14.44 12.09
C ARG A 55 7.58 -14.27 13.41
N GLU A 56 7.11 -13.33 14.23
CA GLU A 56 7.50 -13.24 15.64
C GLU A 56 7.37 -14.63 16.27
N ASN A 57 8.45 -15.11 16.90
CA ASN A 57 8.55 -16.35 17.69
C ASN A 57 8.77 -17.68 16.95
N SER A 58 8.85 -17.74 15.62
CA SER A 58 9.09 -19.02 14.92
C SER A 58 10.23 -19.02 13.91
N GLY A 59 10.72 -17.85 13.50
CA GLY A 59 11.70 -17.76 12.40
C GLY A 59 11.14 -18.17 11.03
N VAL A 60 9.85 -18.56 10.97
CA VAL A 60 9.17 -18.97 9.74
C VAL A 60 8.79 -17.74 8.92
N LEU A 61 9.03 -17.82 7.61
CA LEU A 61 8.66 -16.78 6.66
C LEU A 61 7.20 -16.98 6.18
N LYS A 62 6.34 -15.98 6.37
CA LYS A 62 5.02 -15.88 5.71
C LYS A 62 5.22 -15.16 4.37
N LEU A 63 4.79 -15.79 3.28
CA LEU A 63 4.71 -15.12 1.98
C LEU A 63 3.39 -14.34 1.87
N VAL A 64 3.48 -13.05 1.60
CA VAL A 64 2.35 -12.19 1.21
C VAL A 64 2.53 -11.81 -0.25
N VAL A 65 1.52 -12.10 -1.06
CA VAL A 65 1.47 -11.70 -2.46
C VAL A 65 0.73 -10.37 -2.54
N ILE A 66 1.48 -9.32 -2.87
CA ILE A 66 0.92 -8.01 -3.20
C ILE A 66 0.61 -8.04 -4.69
N LEU A 67 -0.68 -8.00 -5.04
CA LEU A 67 -1.11 -7.99 -6.44
C LEU A 67 -0.97 -6.62 -7.12
N GLU A 68 -0.83 -5.56 -6.32
CA GLU A 68 -0.63 -4.22 -6.81
C GLU A 68 0.21 -3.40 -5.83
N ALA A 69 1.39 -2.95 -6.26
CA ALA A 69 2.19 -2.01 -5.49
C ALA A 69 1.51 -0.63 -5.40
N ALA A 70 1.74 0.10 -4.30
CA ALA A 70 1.17 1.45 -4.08
C ALA A 70 1.42 2.42 -5.26
N ARG A 71 2.58 2.30 -5.92
CA ARG A 71 2.91 3.09 -7.13
C ARG A 71 2.04 2.74 -8.34
N ALA A 72 1.68 1.47 -8.52
CA ALA A 72 0.77 1.04 -9.57
C ALA A 72 -0.66 1.53 -9.29
N PHE A 73 -1.09 1.46 -8.03
CA PHE A 73 -2.35 2.04 -7.58
C PHE A 73 -2.41 3.56 -7.82
N GLU A 74 -1.38 4.29 -7.40
CA GLU A 74 -1.25 5.72 -7.63
C GLU A 74 -1.34 6.06 -9.12
N LYS A 75 -0.62 5.30 -9.97
CA LYS A 75 -0.68 5.47 -11.43
C LYS A 75 -2.09 5.23 -11.97
N ARG A 76 -2.83 4.24 -11.47
CA ARG A 76 -4.24 4.04 -11.86
C ARG A 76 -5.12 5.21 -11.44
N CYS A 77 -4.94 5.74 -10.22
CA CYS A 77 -5.66 6.94 -9.77
C CYS A 77 -5.36 8.15 -10.65
N GLN A 78 -4.09 8.38 -11.02
CA GLN A 78 -3.69 9.46 -11.92
C GLN A 78 -4.33 9.30 -13.31
N ASN A 79 -4.34 8.08 -13.87
CA ASN A 79 -4.97 7.82 -15.16
C ASN A 79 -6.48 8.02 -15.13
N LEU A 80 -7.16 7.61 -14.04
CA LEU A 80 -8.59 7.86 -13.85
C LEU A 80 -8.87 9.36 -13.73
N LEU A 81 -8.06 10.10 -12.98
CA LEU A 81 -8.19 11.55 -12.85
C LEU A 81 -8.07 12.24 -14.22
N ALA A 82 -7.08 11.85 -15.03
CA ALA A 82 -6.93 12.37 -16.39
C ALA A 82 -8.14 12.05 -17.27
N ALA A 83 -8.70 10.84 -17.17
CA ALA A 83 -9.91 10.45 -17.91
C ALA A 83 -11.15 11.27 -17.51
N LEU A 84 -11.31 11.55 -16.21
CA LEU A 84 -12.36 12.41 -15.67
C LEU A 84 -12.22 13.85 -16.17
N GLN A 85 -11.01 14.40 -16.13
CA GLN A 85 -10.72 15.76 -16.62
C GLN A 85 -10.95 15.89 -18.13
N ALA A 86 -10.70 14.83 -18.89
CA ALA A 86 -10.97 14.78 -20.33
C ALA A 86 -12.44 14.49 -20.67
N HIS A 87 -13.32 14.27 -19.67
CA HIS A 87 -14.70 13.81 -19.86
C HIS A 87 -14.82 12.57 -20.76
N ASN A 88 -13.82 11.68 -20.72
CA ASN A 88 -13.76 10.51 -21.59
C ASN A 88 -14.44 9.32 -20.92
N SER A 89 -15.73 9.17 -21.18
CA SER A 89 -16.58 8.10 -20.61
C SER A 89 -16.07 6.69 -20.91
N ASP A 90 -15.46 6.46 -22.08
CA ASP A 90 -14.92 5.15 -22.46
C ASP A 90 -13.72 4.77 -21.59
N LEU A 91 -12.81 5.71 -21.33
CA LEU A 91 -11.67 5.49 -20.45
C LEU A 91 -12.11 5.32 -19.00
N ILE A 92 -13.08 6.10 -18.53
CA ILE A 92 -13.65 5.97 -17.18
C ILE A 92 -14.23 4.57 -16.99
N ASN A 93 -15.02 4.07 -17.95
CA ASN A 93 -15.64 2.75 -17.85
C ASN A 93 -14.64 1.61 -17.72
N LYS A 94 -13.43 1.73 -18.29
CA LYS A 94 -12.36 0.72 -18.14
C LYS A 94 -11.85 0.56 -16.70
N PHE A 95 -12.07 1.53 -15.82
CA PHE A 95 -11.69 1.42 -14.40
C PHE A 95 -12.78 0.76 -13.53
N PHE A 96 -14.03 0.78 -13.98
CA PHE A 96 -15.18 0.28 -13.20
C PHE A 96 -15.76 -1.02 -13.76
N ALA A 97 -15.54 -1.31 -15.03
CA ALA A 97 -15.88 -2.60 -15.62
C ALA A 97 -14.64 -3.52 -15.49
N PRO A 98 -14.71 -4.63 -14.73
CA PRO A 98 -13.67 -5.64 -14.83
C PRO A 98 -13.61 -6.12 -16.29
N PRO A 99 -12.41 -6.35 -16.86
CA PRO A 99 -12.32 -6.92 -18.19
C PRO A 99 -13.13 -8.21 -18.19
N MET A 100 -14.11 -8.30 -19.09
CA MET A 100 -14.80 -9.58 -19.31
C MET A 100 -13.72 -10.56 -19.73
N VAL A 101 -13.35 -11.45 -18.82
CA VAL A 101 -12.46 -12.57 -19.12
C VAL A 101 -13.28 -13.46 -20.05
N GLY A 102 -13.00 -13.36 -21.35
CA GLY A 102 -13.48 -14.28 -22.38
C GLY A 102 -12.54 -15.46 -22.53
#